data_AF-A0A8J7TC18-F1
#
_entry.id   AF-A0A8J7TC18-F1
#
_cell.length_a   1.000
_cell.length_b   1.000
_cell.length_c   1.000
_cell.angle_alpha   90.00
_cell.angle_beta   90.00
_cell.angle_gamma   90.00
#
_symmetry.space_group_name_H-M   'P 1'
#
loop_
_entity.id
_entity.type
_entity.pdbx_description
1 polymer ?
#
loop_
_entity_poly.entity_id
_entity_poly.type
_entity_poly.pdbx_seq_one_letter_code
_entity_poly.pdbx_strand_id
1 'polypeptide(L)'
;MADPKYANLPGIASNEPDVYETSDLPEDDQAQFESFVQEELCSDSVERIVVNPNAAYDKFKDKRVSTKGLDFSDRISKTRRIGYESGEYEILGEGRGVKETPQQKYQRLVNEIQELTEEVEQIKATTKESSSEERLTPAALAQQAAQLKQQLVSSHLESLLGPNAHIALTDPDGALTQRLLVQLEVVRGSRAKAGAGEGKPAGRGPEGAVVYELHSRPEQDRFTETAKILELEKRLAELEVAVGSGPERQSSLTVALQGASLMDTIELLQARVSGLDSATLDQVEARLQSVLGKMNEIAKHKATIEDAETQTKVSQLYDVIQKWDAIATSLPQVVQRLVAVKELHEQAMQFGQLLTHLDTTQQMISNSLKDNATLLSQVQQTMKENLITVEENFSSLDARMKKLAK
;
A
#
# COMPACT_ATOMS: atom_id res chain seq x y z
N MET A 1 12.89 -40.45 15.39
CA MET A 1 13.37 -40.04 16.74
C MET A 1 12.15 -39.59 17.52
N ALA A 2 11.92 -40.12 18.71
CA ALA A 2 10.78 -39.72 19.52
C ALA A 2 10.93 -38.25 19.95
N ASP A 3 9.85 -37.48 19.84
CA ASP A 3 9.81 -36.10 20.30
C ASP A 3 10.01 -36.06 21.83
N PRO A 4 10.97 -35.26 22.35
CA PRO A 4 11.29 -35.23 23.78
C PRO A 4 10.08 -34.90 24.66
N LYS A 5 9.05 -34.26 24.11
CA LYS A 5 7.81 -33.96 24.83
C LYS A 5 7.00 -35.20 25.22
N TYR A 6 7.09 -36.28 24.42
CA TYR A 6 6.26 -37.49 24.57
C TYR A 6 7.03 -38.70 25.09
N ALA A 7 8.37 -38.64 25.14
CA ALA A 7 9.23 -39.77 25.52
C ALA A 7 8.99 -40.34 26.92
N ASN A 8 8.48 -39.53 27.87
CA ASN A 8 8.23 -39.94 29.25
C ASN A 8 6.78 -40.39 29.52
N LEU A 9 5.91 -40.35 28.50
CA LEU A 9 4.52 -40.73 28.65
C LEU A 9 4.36 -42.24 28.34
N PRO A 10 3.76 -43.03 29.24
CA PRO A 10 3.45 -44.42 28.95
C PRO A 10 2.34 -44.52 27.89
N GLY A 11 2.45 -45.49 26.97
CA GLY A 11 1.41 -45.79 25.99
C GLY A 11 1.46 -44.98 24.68
N ILE A 12 2.57 -44.29 24.39
CA ILE A 12 2.78 -43.63 23.09
C ILE A 12 3.27 -44.64 22.06
N ALA A 13 2.59 -44.69 20.90
CA ALA A 13 2.97 -45.51 19.77
C ALA A 13 4.14 -44.87 19.02
N SER A 14 5.33 -45.48 19.06
CA SER A 14 6.56 -44.94 18.46
C SER A 14 6.91 -45.53 17.09
N ASN A 15 6.32 -46.67 16.73
CA ASN A 15 6.63 -47.44 15.51
C ASN A 15 5.40 -47.59 14.59
N GLU A 16 4.40 -46.74 14.78
CA GLU A 16 3.22 -46.68 13.92
C GLU A 16 3.38 -45.52 12.94
N PRO A 17 2.87 -45.64 11.69
CA PRO A 17 2.80 -44.49 10.79
C PRO A 17 1.88 -43.41 11.38
N ASP A 18 2.27 -42.15 11.21
CA ASP A 18 1.54 -41.00 11.74
C ASP A 18 0.18 -40.80 11.05
N VAL A 19 0.09 -41.18 9.77
CA VAL A 19 -1.11 -41.04 8.93
C VAL A 19 -1.40 -42.35 8.20
N TYR A 20 -2.66 -42.79 8.28
CA TYR A 20 -3.20 -43.91 7.51
C TYR A 20 -4.15 -43.36 6.45
N GLU A 21 -3.63 -43.18 5.23
CA GLU A 21 -4.40 -42.65 4.09
C GLU A 21 -4.49 -43.65 2.94
N THR A 22 -5.54 -43.52 2.14
CA THR A 22 -5.66 -44.24 0.86
C THR A 22 -4.69 -43.65 -0.15
N SER A 23 -4.23 -44.46 -1.10
CA SER A 23 -3.35 -43.97 -2.17
C SER A 23 -4.00 -42.79 -2.90
N ASP A 24 -3.26 -41.69 -3.02
CA ASP A 24 -3.72 -40.49 -3.71
C ASP A 24 -3.93 -40.83 -5.20
N LEU A 25 -5.17 -40.71 -5.67
CA LEU A 25 -5.54 -40.97 -7.05
C LEU A 25 -5.61 -39.63 -7.79
N PRO A 26 -5.06 -39.51 -9.00
CA PRO A 26 -4.99 -38.25 -9.76
C PRO A 26 -6.33 -37.81 -10.38
N GLU A 27 -7.47 -38.19 -9.77
CA GLU A 27 -8.80 -38.09 -10.39
C GLU A 27 -9.31 -36.65 -10.57
N ASP A 28 -8.76 -35.68 -9.83
CA ASP A 28 -9.13 -34.25 -9.92
C ASP A 28 -8.34 -33.45 -10.99
N ASP A 29 -7.30 -34.03 -11.61
CA ASP A 29 -6.46 -33.31 -12.60
C ASP A 29 -7.09 -33.25 -14.01
N GLN A 30 -8.25 -33.86 -14.20
CA GLN A 30 -9.00 -33.72 -15.45
C GLN A 30 -9.95 -32.55 -15.30
N ALA A 31 -9.61 -31.43 -15.94
CA ALA A 31 -10.44 -30.24 -16.06
C ALA A 31 -11.80 -30.57 -16.74
N GLN A 32 -12.74 -31.13 -15.98
CA GLN A 32 -14.15 -31.30 -16.38
C GLN A 32 -14.90 -29.96 -16.39
N PHE A 33 -14.24 -28.88 -15.97
CA PHE A 33 -14.83 -27.54 -15.89
C PHE A 33 -15.08 -26.94 -17.28
N GLU A 34 -14.21 -27.18 -18.26
CA GLU A 34 -14.38 -26.61 -19.60
C GLU A 34 -15.56 -27.24 -20.36
N SER A 35 -15.79 -28.55 -20.22
CA SER A 35 -16.90 -29.21 -20.91
C SER A 35 -18.26 -28.74 -20.40
N PHE A 36 -18.41 -28.56 -19.08
CA PHE A 36 -19.67 -28.18 -18.47
C PHE A 36 -20.07 -26.72 -18.77
N VAL A 37 -19.11 -25.79 -18.76
CA VAL A 37 -19.36 -24.36 -19.02
C VAL A 37 -19.54 -24.08 -20.52
N GLN A 38 -18.83 -24.80 -21.39
CA GLN A 38 -18.97 -24.66 -22.84
C GLN A 38 -20.36 -25.08 -23.32
N GLU A 39 -20.95 -26.12 -22.71
CA GLU A 39 -22.23 -26.69 -23.13
C GLU A 39 -23.42 -25.78 -22.78
N GLU A 40 -23.41 -25.06 -21.64
CA GLU A 40 -24.46 -24.10 -21.29
C GLU A 40 -24.37 -22.78 -22.10
N LEU A 41 -23.16 -22.33 -22.44
CA LEU A 41 -22.96 -21.04 -23.15
C LEU A 41 -23.15 -21.14 -24.67
N CYS A 42 -23.18 -22.35 -25.24
CA CYS A 42 -23.33 -22.61 -26.68
C CYS A 42 -24.70 -23.23 -27.00
N SER A 43 -25.77 -22.46 -26.82
CA SER A 43 -27.12 -22.86 -27.24
C SER A 43 -27.45 -22.35 -28.65
N ASP A 44 -27.97 -23.21 -29.54
CA ASP A 44 -28.40 -22.82 -30.90
C ASP A 44 -29.56 -21.79 -30.92
N SER A 45 -30.28 -21.66 -29.81
CA SER A 45 -31.42 -20.73 -29.67
C SER A 45 -31.06 -19.38 -29.05
N VAL A 46 -29.83 -19.19 -28.56
CA VAL A 46 -29.43 -17.99 -27.82
C VAL A 46 -28.20 -17.35 -28.47
N GLU A 47 -28.34 -16.10 -28.90
CA GLU A 47 -27.21 -15.33 -29.41
C GLU A 47 -26.29 -14.86 -28.27
N ARG A 48 -25.02 -15.28 -28.31
CA ARG A 48 -24.00 -14.83 -27.35
C ARG A 48 -23.43 -13.48 -27.78
N ILE A 49 -23.87 -12.41 -27.12
CA ILE A 49 -23.34 -11.06 -27.35
C ILE A 49 -22.16 -10.81 -26.40
N VAL A 50 -20.95 -10.76 -26.95
CA VAL A 50 -19.76 -10.36 -26.21
C VAL A 50 -19.80 -8.85 -25.98
N VAL A 51 -19.98 -8.44 -24.73
CA VAL A 51 -19.96 -7.03 -24.35
C VAL A 51 -18.51 -6.60 -24.16
N ASN A 52 -18.04 -5.68 -25.01
CA ASN A 52 -16.76 -5.00 -24.81
C ASN A 52 -17.02 -3.66 -24.09
N PRO A 53 -16.66 -3.52 -22.80
CA PRO A 53 -16.94 -2.30 -22.03
C PRO A 53 -16.28 -1.05 -22.61
N ASN A 54 -15.10 -1.18 -23.23
CA ASN A 54 -14.39 -0.04 -23.82
C ASN A 54 -15.12 0.48 -25.06
N ALA A 55 -15.51 -0.43 -25.97
CA ALA A 55 -16.30 -0.08 -27.14
C ALA A 55 -17.71 0.41 -26.78
N ALA A 56 -18.30 -0.10 -25.69
CA ALA A 56 -19.55 0.41 -25.16
C ALA A 56 -19.38 1.82 -24.58
N TYR A 57 -18.32 2.07 -23.81
CA TYR A 57 -18.00 3.38 -23.27
C TYR A 57 -17.88 4.43 -24.38
N ASP A 58 -17.12 4.15 -25.43
CA ASP A 58 -16.97 5.09 -26.56
C ASP A 58 -18.31 5.41 -27.25
N LYS A 59 -19.22 4.43 -27.33
CA LYS A 59 -20.57 4.63 -27.89
C LYS A 59 -21.48 5.51 -27.04
N PHE A 60 -21.20 5.66 -25.75
CA PHE A 60 -22.05 6.39 -24.80
C PHE A 60 -21.37 7.59 -24.14
N LYS A 61 -20.04 7.75 -24.26
CA LYS A 61 -19.25 8.82 -23.64
C LYS A 61 -19.82 10.22 -23.95
N ASP A 62 -20.24 10.44 -25.18
CA ASP A 62 -20.74 11.75 -25.64
C ASP A 62 -22.26 11.90 -25.44
N LYS A 63 -22.96 10.81 -25.08
CA LYS A 63 -24.41 10.82 -24.85
C LYS A 63 -24.67 11.15 -23.37
N ARG A 64 -25.26 12.31 -23.11
CA ARG A 64 -25.69 12.72 -21.76
C ARG A 64 -27.20 12.57 -21.61
N VAL A 65 -27.64 12.27 -20.39
CA VAL A 65 -29.06 12.14 -20.04
C VAL A 65 -29.50 13.39 -19.27
N SER A 66 -30.58 14.04 -19.71
CA SER A 66 -31.18 15.19 -19.02
C SER A 66 -32.24 14.72 -18.00
N THR A 67 -32.30 15.39 -16.85
CA THR A 67 -33.31 15.11 -15.81
C THR A 67 -34.46 16.13 -15.78
N LYS A 68 -34.48 17.10 -16.69
CA LYS A 68 -35.55 18.12 -16.74
C LYS A 68 -36.84 17.50 -17.31
N GLY A 69 -37.92 17.56 -16.55
CA GLY A 69 -39.24 17.04 -16.95
C GLY A 69 -39.51 15.56 -16.62
N LEU A 70 -38.62 14.91 -15.87
CA LEU A 70 -38.84 13.54 -15.37
C LEU A 70 -39.87 13.55 -14.22
N ASP A 71 -41.13 13.32 -14.55
CA ASP A 71 -42.21 13.10 -13.58
C ASP A 71 -42.67 11.63 -13.62
N PHE A 72 -42.18 10.85 -12.64
CA PHE A 72 -42.63 9.46 -12.39
C PHE A 72 -43.82 9.41 -11.42
N SER A 73 -44.33 10.55 -10.95
CA SER A 73 -45.58 10.54 -10.20
C SER A 73 -46.72 10.28 -11.19
N ASP A 74 -47.46 9.21 -10.98
CA ASP A 74 -48.61 8.83 -11.82
C ASP A 74 -49.81 9.78 -11.65
N ARG A 75 -49.58 11.08 -11.84
CA ARG A 75 -50.60 12.12 -11.83
C ARG A 75 -51.05 12.40 -13.27
N ILE A 76 -52.33 12.18 -13.51
CA ILE A 76 -52.97 12.33 -14.82
C ILE A 76 -52.97 13.82 -15.20
N SER A 77 -52.15 14.20 -16.18
CA SER A 77 -52.03 15.56 -16.72
C SER A 77 -52.47 15.61 -18.19
N LYS A 78 -52.90 16.78 -18.66
CA LYS A 78 -53.44 17.02 -20.02
C LYS A 78 -52.36 17.15 -21.11
N THR A 79 -51.09 17.29 -20.76
CA THR A 79 -49.98 17.33 -21.73
C THR A 79 -49.41 15.93 -21.96
N ARG A 80 -49.12 15.59 -23.22
CA ARG A 80 -48.52 14.29 -23.58
C ARG A 80 -47.14 14.22 -22.90
N ARG A 81 -46.93 13.22 -22.04
CA ARG A 81 -45.61 12.94 -21.46
C ARG A 81 -44.69 12.50 -22.60
N ILE A 82 -43.71 13.32 -22.94
CA ILE A 82 -42.69 12.98 -23.94
C ILE A 82 -41.41 12.64 -23.16
N GLY A 83 -40.72 11.59 -23.59
CA GLY A 83 -39.40 11.23 -23.07
C GLY A 83 -38.34 12.25 -23.49
N TYR A 84 -37.07 11.90 -23.34
CA TYR A 84 -35.93 12.79 -23.59
C TYR A 84 -36.05 13.60 -24.89
N GLU A 85 -36.18 14.92 -24.77
CA GLU A 85 -36.09 15.88 -25.88
C GLU A 85 -34.72 16.57 -25.88
N SER A 86 -34.17 16.79 -27.07
CA SER A 86 -32.81 17.29 -27.30
C SER A 86 -32.82 18.74 -27.79
N GLY A 87 -31.94 19.58 -27.22
CA GLY A 87 -31.43 20.77 -27.89
C GLY A 87 -31.29 22.02 -27.02
N GLU A 88 -30.07 22.41 -26.67
CA GLU A 88 -29.70 23.80 -26.29
C GLU A 88 -28.22 24.08 -26.66
N TYR A 89 -27.83 24.00 -27.94
CA TYR A 89 -26.58 24.62 -28.42
C TYR A 89 -26.74 25.09 -29.87
N GLU A 90 -27.13 26.36 -30.02
CA GLU A 90 -27.03 27.07 -31.30
C GLU A 90 -26.14 28.30 -31.08
N ILE A 91 -24.95 28.29 -31.71
CA ILE A 91 -24.11 29.49 -31.83
C ILE A 91 -24.70 30.29 -32.99
N LEU A 92 -25.25 31.47 -32.70
CA LEU A 92 -25.71 32.38 -33.76
C LEU A 92 -24.48 32.89 -34.51
N GLY A 93 -24.38 32.55 -35.80
CA GLY A 93 -23.35 33.07 -36.69
C GLY A 93 -23.42 34.60 -36.80
N GLU A 94 -22.25 35.22 -36.93
CA GLU A 94 -22.08 36.68 -37.00
C GLU A 94 -22.99 37.30 -38.06
N GLY A 95 -23.78 38.30 -37.67
CA GLY A 95 -24.61 39.10 -38.59
C GLY A 95 -26.13 38.98 -38.44
N ARG A 96 -26.67 38.19 -37.49
CA ARG A 96 -28.11 38.25 -37.14
C ARG A 96 -28.35 39.02 -35.85
N GLY A 97 -29.02 40.17 -35.97
CA GLY A 97 -29.31 41.14 -34.89
C GLY A 97 -30.30 40.69 -33.81
N VAL A 98 -30.16 39.47 -33.28
CA VAL A 98 -30.86 39.04 -32.06
C VAL A 98 -29.93 39.30 -30.88
N LYS A 99 -30.44 39.93 -29.81
CA LYS A 99 -29.64 40.23 -28.60
C LYS A 99 -29.12 38.93 -27.98
N GLU A 100 -27.79 38.80 -27.90
CA GLU A 100 -27.10 37.70 -27.21
C GLU A 100 -27.57 37.58 -25.75
N THR A 101 -27.70 36.35 -25.25
CA THR A 101 -27.90 36.13 -23.81
C THR A 101 -26.58 36.39 -23.04
N PRO A 102 -26.63 36.81 -21.76
CA PRO A 102 -25.41 37.13 -21.00
C PRO A 102 -24.38 35.98 -20.95
N GLN A 103 -24.85 34.74 -20.93
CA GLN A 103 -23.99 33.54 -20.91
C GLN A 103 -23.28 33.31 -22.25
N GLN A 104 -23.95 33.56 -23.38
CA GLN A 104 -23.38 33.41 -24.72
C GLN A 104 -22.34 34.51 -25.02
N LYS A 105 -22.61 35.74 -24.54
CA LYS A 105 -21.66 36.85 -24.61
C LYS A 105 -20.38 36.58 -23.82
N TYR A 106 -20.51 35.95 -22.64
CA TYR A 106 -19.35 35.53 -21.84
C TYR A 106 -18.47 34.53 -22.59
N GLN A 107 -19.05 33.53 -23.26
CA GLN A 107 -18.29 32.52 -24.00
C GLN A 107 -17.53 33.08 -25.21
N ARG A 108 -18.11 34.05 -25.95
CA ARG A 108 -17.38 34.74 -27.04
C ARG A 108 -16.19 35.54 -26.52
N LEU A 109 -16.42 36.32 -25.46
CA LEU A 109 -15.37 37.16 -24.87
C LEU A 109 -14.21 36.33 -24.28
N VAL A 110 -14.49 35.16 -23.71
CA VAL A 110 -13.44 34.25 -23.22
C VAL A 110 -12.54 33.78 -24.37
N ASN A 111 -13.11 33.44 -25.52
CA ASN A 111 -12.33 33.01 -26.68
C ASN A 111 -11.52 34.16 -27.31
N GLU A 112 -12.08 35.36 -27.42
CA GLU A 112 -11.36 36.55 -27.92
C GLU A 112 -10.18 36.94 -27.02
N ILE A 113 -10.32 36.79 -25.69
CA ILE A 113 -9.24 37.05 -24.73
C ILE A 113 -8.13 35.99 -24.85
N GLN A 114 -8.49 34.74 -25.12
CA GLN A 114 -7.54 33.65 -25.31
C GLN A 114 -6.66 33.89 -26.55
N GLU A 115 -7.27 34.26 -27.68
CA GLU A 115 -6.57 34.53 -28.94
C GLU A 115 -5.58 35.69 -28.80
N LEU A 116 -5.99 36.78 -28.14
CA LEU A 116 -5.11 37.93 -27.86
C LEU A 116 -3.90 37.57 -26.98
N THR A 117 -4.09 36.63 -26.04
CA THR A 117 -3.01 36.18 -25.14
C THR A 117 -1.95 35.37 -25.91
N GLU A 118 -2.37 34.56 -26.89
CA GLU A 118 -1.47 33.75 -27.72
C GLU A 118 -0.63 34.62 -28.68
N GLU A 119 -1.19 35.69 -29.25
CA GLU A 119 -0.44 36.64 -30.08
C GLU A 119 0.66 37.37 -29.30
N VAL A 120 0.38 37.79 -28.06
CA VAL A 120 1.37 38.50 -27.22
C VAL A 120 2.54 37.59 -26.85
N GLU A 121 2.29 36.32 -26.56
CA GLU A 121 3.34 35.37 -26.20
C GLU A 121 4.23 35.01 -27.41
N GLN A 122 3.69 35.00 -28.63
CA GLN A 122 4.48 34.85 -29.87
C GLN A 122 5.42 36.05 -30.12
N ILE A 123 4.96 37.28 -29.86
CA ILE A 123 5.79 38.50 -30.00
C ILE A 123 6.95 38.50 -28.98
N LYS A 124 6.71 37.96 -27.79
CA LYS A 124 7.72 37.85 -26.72
C LYS A 124 8.77 36.78 -27.02
N ALA A 125 8.38 35.66 -27.63
CA ALA A 125 9.29 34.59 -28.04
C ALA A 125 10.26 35.06 -29.14
N THR A 126 9.75 35.76 -30.15
CA THR A 126 10.55 36.29 -31.27
C THR A 126 11.57 37.36 -30.86
N THR A 127 11.38 38.04 -29.73
CA THR A 127 12.33 39.05 -29.21
C THR A 127 13.46 38.46 -28.36
N LYS A 128 13.29 37.23 -27.85
CA LYS A 128 14.25 36.59 -26.91
C LYS A 128 15.32 35.74 -27.59
N GLU A 129 15.10 35.33 -28.84
CA GLU A 129 16.01 34.46 -29.61
C GLU A 129 17.24 35.19 -30.18
N SER A 130 17.30 36.52 -30.15
CA SER A 130 18.40 37.30 -30.74
C SER A 130 19.62 37.52 -29.82
N SER A 131 19.71 36.88 -28.64
CA SER A 131 20.75 37.19 -27.63
C SER A 131 21.60 36.01 -27.12
N SER A 132 21.62 34.85 -27.81
CA SER A 132 22.10 33.60 -27.21
C SER A 132 23.54 33.14 -27.54
N GLU A 133 24.31 33.86 -28.37
CA GLU A 133 25.60 33.31 -28.87
C GLU A 133 26.87 33.67 -28.06
N GLU A 134 26.78 34.43 -26.95
CA GLU A 134 27.97 34.97 -26.26
C GLU A 134 28.24 34.37 -24.86
N ARG A 135 28.20 33.04 -24.70
CA ARG A 135 28.25 32.38 -23.35
C ARG A 135 29.24 31.23 -23.11
N LEU A 136 30.23 31.01 -23.96
CA LEU A 136 31.23 29.95 -23.72
C LEU A 136 32.65 30.51 -23.66
N THR A 137 32.99 31.11 -22.51
CA THR A 137 34.36 31.51 -22.18
C THR A 137 35.12 30.37 -21.47
N PRO A 138 36.45 30.25 -21.65
CA PRO A 138 37.27 29.23 -21.00
C PRO A 138 37.20 29.25 -19.46
N ALA A 139 36.90 30.41 -18.87
CA ALA A 139 36.66 30.55 -17.44
C ALA A 139 35.39 29.82 -16.96
N ALA A 140 34.34 29.77 -17.80
CA ALA A 140 33.13 29.00 -17.51
C ALA A 140 33.40 27.49 -17.55
N LEU A 141 34.24 27.01 -18.48
CA LEU A 141 34.69 25.61 -18.50
C LEU A 141 35.54 25.25 -17.28
N ALA A 142 36.43 26.15 -16.83
CA ALA A 142 37.20 25.92 -15.60
C ALA A 142 36.32 25.86 -14.35
N GLN A 143 35.28 26.70 -14.29
CA GLN A 143 34.29 26.68 -13.20
C GLN A 143 33.43 25.41 -13.22
N GLN A 144 33.03 24.94 -14.41
CA GLN A 144 32.34 23.66 -14.58
C GLN A 144 33.22 22.46 -14.17
N ALA A 145 34.51 22.47 -14.52
CA ALA A 145 35.45 21.43 -14.12
C ALA A 145 35.68 21.40 -12.58
N ALA A 146 35.72 22.57 -11.93
CA ALA A 146 35.80 22.68 -10.48
C ALA A 146 34.53 22.16 -9.79
N GLN A 147 33.35 22.48 -10.34
CA GLN A 147 32.06 21.94 -9.88
C GLN A 147 31.99 20.41 -10.03
N LEU A 148 32.46 19.88 -11.16
CA LEU A 148 32.51 18.43 -11.40
C LEU A 148 33.44 17.72 -10.41
N LYS A 149 34.61 18.31 -10.12
CA LYS A 149 35.52 17.80 -9.08
C LYS A 149 34.85 17.76 -7.72
N GLN A 150 34.09 18.81 -7.37
CA GLN A 150 33.39 18.88 -6.09
C GLN A 150 32.23 17.88 -6.00
N GLN A 151 31.49 17.68 -7.09
CA GLN A 151 30.44 16.64 -7.18
C GLN A 151 31.00 15.22 -7.07
N LEU A 152 32.18 14.96 -7.66
CA LEU A 152 32.83 13.66 -7.56
C LEU A 152 33.26 13.36 -6.12
N VAL A 153 33.82 14.35 -5.43
CA VAL A 153 34.21 14.22 -4.02
C VAL A 153 32.99 14.02 -3.11
N SER A 154 31.88 14.72 -3.36
CA SER A 154 30.65 14.51 -2.59
C SER A 154 30.02 13.14 -2.83
N SER A 155 30.01 12.64 -4.07
CA SER A 155 29.52 11.30 -4.39
C SER A 155 30.38 10.20 -3.75
N HIS A 156 31.70 10.38 -3.74
CA HIS A 156 32.59 9.45 -3.05
C HIS A 156 32.38 9.46 -1.53
N LEU A 157 32.12 10.65 -0.96
CA LEU A 157 31.82 10.82 0.45
C LEU A 157 30.49 10.13 0.83
N GLU A 158 29.46 10.24 0.01
CA GLU A 158 28.16 9.57 0.19
C GLU A 158 28.29 8.04 0.17
N SER A 159 29.13 7.50 -0.73
CA SER A 159 29.44 6.06 -0.75
C SER A 159 30.18 5.57 0.50
N LEU A 160 30.96 6.42 1.17
CA LEU A 160 31.72 6.06 2.38
C LEU A 160 30.89 6.20 3.66
N LEU A 161 29.96 7.16 3.71
CA LEU A 161 29.09 7.40 4.86
C LEU A 161 27.82 6.52 4.85
N GLY A 162 27.50 5.90 3.73
CA GLY A 162 26.34 5.01 3.58
C GLY A 162 25.05 5.75 3.25
N PRO A 163 24.04 5.05 2.67
CA PRO A 163 22.88 5.67 2.02
C PRO A 163 21.94 6.49 2.92
N ASN A 164 22.11 6.43 4.24
CA ASN A 164 21.23 7.07 5.22
C ASN A 164 21.92 8.18 6.04
N ALA A 165 23.16 8.54 5.72
CA ALA A 165 23.90 9.54 6.48
C ALA A 165 23.60 10.96 5.95
N HIS A 166 22.77 11.71 6.66
CA HIS A 166 22.52 13.12 6.36
C HIS A 166 23.66 14.01 6.83
N ILE A 167 24.44 14.56 5.90
CA ILE A 167 25.48 15.56 6.20
C ILE A 167 24.84 16.95 6.13
N ALA A 168 24.51 17.52 7.30
CA ALA A 168 24.08 18.91 7.39
C ALA A 168 25.31 19.83 7.33
N LEU A 169 25.72 20.29 6.14
CA LEU A 169 26.88 21.19 5.98
C LEU A 169 26.74 22.53 6.72
N THR A 170 25.52 22.94 7.05
CA THR A 170 25.23 24.18 7.80
C THR A 170 25.44 24.02 9.31
N ASP A 171 25.47 22.79 9.83
CA ASP A 171 25.67 22.45 11.24
C ASP A 171 26.48 21.15 11.39
N PRO A 172 27.81 21.20 11.24
CA PRO A 172 28.65 20.00 11.30
C PRO A 172 28.61 19.30 12.68
N ASP A 173 28.37 20.05 13.76
CA ASP A 173 28.31 19.53 15.14
C ASP A 173 26.87 19.43 15.70
N GLY A 174 25.83 19.76 14.91
CA GLY A 174 24.46 19.90 15.43
C GLY A 174 24.32 20.98 16.52
N ALA A 175 25.24 21.95 16.56
CA ALA A 175 25.31 22.93 17.63
C ALA A 175 24.15 23.95 17.59
N LEU A 176 23.67 24.36 16.40
CA LEU A 176 22.51 25.24 16.33
C LEU A 176 21.22 24.51 16.70
N THR A 177 21.05 23.23 16.35
CA THR A 177 19.87 22.46 16.77
C THR A 177 19.84 22.28 18.29
N GLN A 178 21.00 22.00 18.92
CA GLN A 178 21.12 21.95 20.37
C GLN A 178 20.88 23.32 21.03
N ARG A 179 21.42 24.42 20.48
CA ARG A 179 21.15 25.77 21.00
C ARG A 179 19.68 26.15 20.89
N LEU A 180 19.03 25.80 19.79
CA LEU A 180 17.62 26.11 19.57
C LEU A 180 16.73 25.28 20.51
N LEU A 181 17.08 24.01 20.77
CA LEU A 181 16.45 23.20 21.82
C LEU A 181 16.63 23.84 23.21
N VAL A 182 17.85 24.25 23.58
CA VAL A 182 18.11 24.91 24.88
C VAL A 182 17.37 26.24 24.99
N GLN A 183 17.31 27.03 23.92
CA GLN A 183 16.55 28.29 23.90
C GLN A 183 15.03 28.03 24.03
N LEU A 184 14.50 27.01 23.37
CA LEU A 184 13.11 26.58 23.55
C LEU A 184 12.84 26.07 24.97
N GLU A 185 13.78 25.36 25.59
CA GLU A 185 13.69 24.92 26.98
C GLU A 185 13.74 26.09 27.97
N VAL A 186 14.57 27.10 27.73
CA VAL A 186 14.62 28.34 28.53
C VAL A 186 13.32 29.14 28.40
N VAL A 187 12.78 29.24 27.18
CA VAL A 187 11.48 29.89 26.94
C VAL A 187 10.35 29.09 27.61
N ARG A 188 10.38 27.75 27.54
CA ARG A 188 9.44 26.85 28.24
C ARG A 188 9.54 27.01 29.76
N GLY A 189 10.76 27.09 30.31
CA GLY A 189 11.04 27.31 31.73
C GLY A 189 10.63 28.70 32.23
N SER A 190 10.75 29.73 31.37
CA SER A 190 10.26 31.09 31.68
C SER A 190 8.74 31.16 31.70
N ARG A 191 8.06 30.41 30.81
CA ARG A 191 6.59 30.33 30.75
C ARG A 191 6.00 29.53 31.92
N ALA A 192 6.72 28.53 32.43
CA ALA A 192 6.33 27.76 33.62
C ALA A 192 6.36 28.58 34.93
N LYS A 193 7.09 29.72 34.97
CA LYS A 193 7.11 30.66 36.10
C LYS A 193 6.10 31.81 35.98
N ALA A 194 5.40 31.94 34.84
CA ALA A 194 4.47 33.04 34.56
C ALA A 194 3.06 32.50 34.22
N GLY A 195 2.52 31.67 35.11
CA GLY A 195 1.18 31.10 34.97
C GLY A 195 0.28 31.37 36.17
N ALA A 196 -0.19 32.62 36.33
CA ALA A 196 -1.47 32.96 36.97
C ALA A 196 -1.86 34.41 36.58
N GLY A 197 -2.77 34.55 35.62
CA GLY A 197 -3.35 35.85 35.26
C GLY A 197 -3.89 35.90 33.83
N GLU A 198 -5.21 35.85 33.69
CA GLU A 198 -5.96 36.00 32.42
C GLU A 198 -5.81 37.39 31.79
N GLY A 199 -5.82 37.46 30.46
CA GLY A 199 -5.98 38.70 29.70
C GLY A 199 -5.84 38.54 28.17
N LYS A 200 -6.89 38.91 27.43
CA LYS A 200 -7.07 38.87 25.94
C LYS A 200 -5.87 39.32 25.08
N PRO A 201 -5.68 38.79 23.85
CA PRO A 201 -4.71 39.33 22.91
C PRO A 201 -5.33 40.44 22.04
N ALA A 202 -4.79 41.65 22.15
CA ALA A 202 -4.83 42.67 21.10
C ALA A 202 -3.43 42.72 20.46
N GLY A 203 -3.39 42.76 19.13
CA GLY A 203 -2.18 42.60 18.33
C GLY A 203 -1.09 43.63 18.61
N ARG A 204 0.02 43.17 19.17
CA ARG A 204 1.41 43.58 18.89
C ARG A 204 2.32 42.54 19.55
N GLY A 205 3.05 41.75 18.77
CA GLY A 205 3.86 40.64 19.27
C GLY A 205 4.90 41.11 20.29
N PRO A 206 5.03 40.48 21.47
CA PRO A 206 6.03 40.85 22.47
C PRO A 206 7.42 40.36 22.03
N GLU A 207 8.46 41.19 22.20
CA GLU A 207 9.85 40.74 22.13
C GLU A 207 10.03 39.58 23.12
N GLY A 208 10.24 38.37 22.60
CA GLY A 208 10.30 37.12 23.36
C GLY A 208 9.22 36.08 23.02
N ALA A 209 8.26 36.39 22.14
CA ALA A 209 7.36 35.37 21.60
C ALA A 209 8.05 34.54 20.50
N VAL A 210 8.30 33.26 20.80
CA VAL A 210 8.70 32.29 19.77
C VAL A 210 7.50 32.04 18.88
N VAL A 211 7.50 32.64 17.70
CA VAL A 211 6.53 32.37 16.64
C VAL A 211 7.17 31.39 15.68
N TYR A 212 6.67 30.14 15.68
CA TYR A 212 7.08 29.12 14.74
C TYR A 212 6.06 29.05 13.60
N GLU A 213 6.42 29.58 12.43
CA GLU A 213 5.59 29.48 11.22
C GLU A 213 6.06 28.29 10.38
N LEU A 214 5.36 27.17 10.54
CA LEU A 214 5.59 25.96 9.73
C LEU A 214 4.81 26.05 8.43
N HIS A 215 5.51 26.37 7.34
CA HIS A 215 4.96 26.22 5.99
C HIS A 215 5.30 24.82 5.46
N SER A 216 4.46 23.84 5.76
CA SER A 216 4.51 22.51 5.15
C SER A 216 3.24 22.24 4.36
N ARG A 217 3.36 21.60 3.19
CA ARG A 217 2.23 21.10 2.39
C ARG A 217 2.25 19.58 2.41
N PRO A 218 1.86 18.94 3.54
CA PRO A 218 1.98 17.50 3.70
C PRO A 218 1.14 16.70 2.67
N GLU A 219 0.05 17.29 2.17
CA GLU A 219 -0.76 16.66 1.12
C GLU A 219 -0.01 16.57 -0.22
N GLN A 220 0.82 17.55 -0.55
CA GLN A 220 1.62 17.53 -1.78
C GLN A 220 2.71 16.46 -1.69
N ASP A 221 3.39 16.36 -0.54
CA ASP A 221 4.44 15.36 -0.35
C ASP A 221 3.87 13.95 -0.40
N ARG A 222 2.75 13.70 0.30
CA ARG A 222 2.02 12.44 0.22
C ARG A 222 1.55 12.12 -1.19
N PHE A 223 1.06 13.12 -1.93
CA PHE A 223 0.69 12.94 -3.34
C PHE A 223 1.90 12.55 -4.21
N THR A 224 3.08 13.14 -3.98
CA THR A 224 4.28 12.76 -4.75
C THR A 224 4.78 11.36 -4.41
N GLU A 225 4.65 10.91 -3.16
CA GLU A 225 4.99 9.55 -2.76
C GLU A 225 4.01 8.54 -3.36
N THR A 226 2.70 8.78 -3.28
CA THR A 226 1.70 7.89 -3.88
C THR A 226 1.81 7.86 -5.39
N ALA A 227 2.11 8.98 -6.05
CA ALA A 227 2.36 9.02 -7.49
C ALA A 227 3.54 8.11 -7.91
N LYS A 228 4.64 8.10 -7.15
CA LYS A 228 5.78 7.20 -7.40
C LYS A 228 5.40 5.74 -7.19
N ILE A 229 4.61 5.42 -6.16
CA ILE A 229 4.12 4.06 -5.90
C ILE A 229 3.22 3.59 -7.06
N LEU A 230 2.33 4.45 -7.55
CA LEU A 230 1.45 4.15 -8.68
C LEU A 230 2.23 3.94 -9.99
N GLU A 231 3.33 4.68 -10.21
CA GLU A 231 4.20 4.45 -11.37
C GLU A 231 4.88 3.08 -11.30
N LEU A 232 5.37 2.69 -10.11
CA LEU A 232 5.95 1.37 -9.88
C LEU A 232 4.91 0.25 -10.02
N GLU A 233 3.70 0.45 -9.51
CA GLU A 233 2.58 -0.49 -9.65
C GLU A 233 2.19 -0.67 -11.11
N LYS A 234 2.08 0.43 -11.87
CA LYS A 234 1.81 0.38 -13.31
C LYS A 234 2.90 -0.41 -14.05
N ARG A 235 4.17 -0.14 -13.77
CA ARG A 235 5.30 -0.86 -14.39
C ARG A 235 5.30 -2.34 -13.99
N LEU A 236 4.96 -2.65 -12.74
CA LEU A 236 4.85 -4.03 -12.25
C LEU A 236 3.71 -4.76 -12.95
N ALA A 237 2.55 -4.11 -13.13
CA ALA A 237 1.41 -4.66 -13.86
C ALA A 237 1.75 -4.89 -15.34
N GLU A 238 2.49 -3.97 -15.98
CA GLU A 238 2.98 -4.18 -17.36
C GLU A 238 3.93 -5.38 -17.45
N LEU A 239 4.82 -5.55 -16.47
CA LEU A 239 5.70 -6.73 -16.37
C LEU A 239 4.91 -8.02 -16.08
N GLU A 240 3.89 -7.94 -15.23
CA GLU A 240 3.00 -9.06 -14.93
C GLU A 240 2.16 -9.46 -16.14
N VAL A 241 1.71 -8.52 -16.98
CA VAL A 241 1.02 -8.86 -18.24
C VAL A 241 1.99 -9.48 -19.25
N ALA A 242 3.25 -9.03 -19.29
CA ALA A 242 4.24 -9.56 -20.22
C ALA A 242 4.75 -10.97 -19.84
N VAL A 243 4.93 -11.23 -18.54
CA VAL A 243 5.47 -12.49 -18.01
C VAL A 243 4.37 -13.45 -17.53
N GLY A 244 3.24 -12.89 -17.11
CA GLY A 244 2.10 -13.63 -16.57
C GLY A 244 1.52 -14.59 -17.58
N SER A 245 1.60 -15.88 -17.24
CA SER A 245 0.88 -16.93 -17.94
C SER A 245 -0.58 -16.82 -17.53
N GLY A 246 -1.44 -16.26 -18.38
CA GLY A 246 -2.87 -16.29 -18.13
C GLY A 246 -3.34 -17.74 -17.88
N PRO A 247 -4.31 -17.98 -16.97
CA PRO A 247 -4.75 -19.33 -16.58
C PRO A 247 -5.27 -20.16 -17.78
N GLU A 248 -5.70 -19.52 -18.87
CA GLU A 248 -6.25 -20.17 -20.07
C GLU A 248 -5.22 -20.57 -21.14
N ARG A 249 -3.91 -20.32 -20.97
CA ARG A 249 -2.92 -20.52 -22.06
C ARG A 249 -1.98 -21.70 -21.90
N GLN A 250 -2.27 -22.65 -21.02
CA GLN A 250 -1.51 -23.90 -20.96
C GLN A 250 -2.15 -24.93 -21.89
N SER A 251 -1.76 -24.89 -23.17
CA SER A 251 -2.05 -26.00 -24.09
C SER A 251 -1.43 -27.29 -23.53
N SER A 252 -2.09 -28.43 -23.71
CA SER A 252 -1.56 -29.75 -23.33
C SER A 252 -0.13 -30.01 -23.87
N LEU A 253 0.26 -29.35 -24.98
CA LEU A 253 1.61 -29.38 -25.55
C LEU A 253 2.67 -28.60 -24.76
N THR A 254 2.26 -27.64 -23.92
CA THR A 254 3.15 -26.87 -23.03
C THR A 254 3.32 -27.48 -21.65
N VAL A 255 2.58 -28.55 -21.32
CA VAL A 255 2.72 -29.29 -20.05
C VAL A 255 4.11 -29.91 -19.93
N ALA A 256 4.69 -30.40 -21.04
CA ALA A 256 6.06 -30.93 -21.05
C ALA A 256 7.16 -29.86 -20.87
N LEU A 257 6.78 -28.57 -20.89
CA LEU A 257 7.66 -27.43 -20.67
C LEU A 257 7.48 -26.82 -19.27
N GLN A 258 6.67 -27.40 -18.38
CA GLN A 258 6.51 -26.92 -17.00
C GLN A 258 7.77 -27.18 -16.15
N GLY A 259 8.79 -26.35 -16.35
CA GLY A 259 9.83 -26.13 -15.35
C GLY A 259 9.31 -25.20 -14.24
N ALA A 260 9.86 -25.31 -13.04
CA ALA A 260 9.49 -24.45 -11.90
C ALA A 260 9.78 -22.95 -12.14
N SER A 261 10.64 -22.63 -13.12
CA SER A 261 10.92 -21.26 -13.53
C SER A 261 10.78 -21.07 -15.05
N LEU A 262 10.37 -19.88 -15.48
CA LEU A 262 10.35 -19.48 -16.90
C LEU A 262 11.72 -19.70 -17.57
N MET A 263 12.81 -19.49 -16.81
CA MET A 263 14.17 -19.69 -17.28
C MET A 263 14.42 -21.16 -17.64
N ASP A 264 14.02 -22.10 -16.79
CA ASP A 264 14.17 -23.54 -17.08
C ASP A 264 13.41 -23.93 -18.36
N THR A 265 12.23 -23.33 -18.60
CA THR A 265 11.46 -23.57 -19.82
C THR A 265 12.16 -23.04 -21.07
N ILE A 266 12.81 -21.87 -20.96
CA ILE A 266 13.58 -21.25 -22.05
C ILE A 266 14.86 -22.05 -22.30
N GLU A 267 15.56 -22.51 -21.27
CA GLU A 267 16.73 -23.36 -21.40
C GLU A 267 16.38 -24.71 -22.03
N LEU A 268 15.24 -25.30 -21.65
CA LEU A 268 14.74 -26.53 -22.28
C LEU A 268 14.39 -26.29 -23.74
N LEU A 269 13.70 -25.19 -24.07
CA LEU A 269 13.42 -24.80 -25.46
C LEU A 269 14.72 -24.56 -26.23
N GLN A 270 15.71 -23.90 -25.64
CA GLN A 270 17.02 -23.66 -26.23
C GLN A 270 17.77 -24.97 -26.48
N ALA A 271 17.70 -25.94 -25.56
CA ALA A 271 18.27 -27.27 -25.74
C ALA A 271 17.56 -28.07 -26.84
N ARG A 272 16.22 -27.91 -26.98
CA ARG A 272 15.47 -28.50 -28.10
C ARG A 272 15.80 -27.83 -29.43
N VAL A 273 16.05 -26.52 -29.43
CA VAL A 273 16.46 -25.74 -30.60
C VAL A 273 17.89 -26.05 -31.02
N SER A 274 18.81 -26.25 -30.07
CA SER A 274 20.16 -26.72 -30.39
C SER A 274 20.16 -28.16 -30.89
N GLY A 275 19.21 -28.99 -30.43
CA GLY A 275 18.98 -30.33 -30.98
C GLY A 275 18.39 -30.37 -32.40
N LEU A 276 17.90 -29.24 -32.93
CA LEU A 276 17.42 -29.15 -34.32
C LEU A 276 18.56 -29.02 -35.35
N ASP A 277 19.80 -28.78 -34.92
CA ASP A 277 20.98 -28.81 -35.79
C ASP A 277 21.54 -30.23 -35.90
N SER A 278 20.98 -31.04 -36.80
CA SER A 278 21.30 -32.47 -36.94
C SER A 278 22.78 -32.74 -37.24
N ALA A 279 23.45 -31.83 -37.95
CA ALA A 279 24.83 -32.02 -38.39
C ALA A 279 25.85 -31.87 -37.25
N THR A 280 25.59 -30.97 -36.29
CA THR A 280 26.43 -30.83 -35.10
C THR A 280 26.05 -31.84 -34.02
N LEU A 281 24.78 -32.27 -33.97
CA LEU A 281 24.29 -33.29 -33.03
C LEU A 281 24.98 -34.64 -33.26
N ASP A 282 25.07 -35.13 -34.51
CA ASP A 282 25.72 -36.42 -34.83
C ASP A 282 27.21 -36.41 -34.42
N GLN A 283 27.91 -35.28 -34.62
CA GLN A 283 29.31 -35.14 -34.25
C GLN A 283 29.51 -35.07 -32.73
N VAL A 284 28.60 -34.41 -32.02
CA VAL A 284 28.62 -34.31 -30.56
C VAL A 284 28.24 -35.65 -29.93
N GLU A 285 27.27 -36.37 -30.50
CA GLU A 285 26.84 -37.70 -30.05
C GLU A 285 27.97 -38.72 -30.19
N ALA A 286 28.68 -38.75 -31.33
CA ALA A 286 29.83 -39.63 -31.51
C ALA A 286 30.95 -39.38 -30.49
N ARG A 287 31.18 -38.11 -30.11
CA ARG A 287 32.14 -37.74 -29.06
C ARG A 287 31.64 -38.12 -27.67
N LEU A 288 30.36 -37.90 -27.37
CA LEU A 288 29.73 -38.30 -26.12
C LEU A 288 29.75 -39.82 -25.93
N GLN A 289 29.50 -40.61 -26.97
CA GLN A 289 29.60 -42.07 -26.91
C GLN A 289 31.03 -42.53 -26.57
N SER A 290 32.05 -41.86 -27.11
CA SER A 290 33.45 -42.14 -26.77
C SER A 290 33.78 -41.79 -25.32
N VAL A 291 33.26 -40.66 -24.81
CA VAL A 291 33.42 -40.24 -23.41
C VAL A 291 32.67 -41.19 -22.46
N LEU A 292 31.45 -41.60 -22.81
CA LEU A 292 30.65 -42.56 -22.07
C LEU A 292 31.37 -43.92 -21.97
N GLY A 293 32.01 -44.37 -23.05
CA GLY A 293 32.85 -45.57 -23.03
C GLY A 293 33.98 -45.49 -22.00
N LYS A 294 34.72 -44.38 -21.99
CA LYS A 294 35.80 -44.14 -21.00
C LYS A 294 35.26 -43.98 -19.58
N MET A 295 34.11 -43.33 -19.41
CA MET A 295 33.45 -43.16 -18.11
C MET A 295 32.98 -44.50 -17.54
N ASN A 296 32.51 -45.42 -18.38
CA ASN A 296 32.17 -46.78 -17.96
C ASN A 296 33.40 -47.60 -17.54
N GLU A 297 34.56 -47.42 -18.16
CA GLU A 297 35.81 -48.04 -17.69
C GLU A 297 36.24 -47.48 -16.32
N ILE A 298 36.12 -46.16 -16.13
CA ILE A 298 36.40 -45.51 -14.85
C ILE A 298 35.39 -45.95 -13.77
N ALA A 299 34.11 -46.07 -14.11
CA ALA A 299 33.07 -46.55 -13.20
C ALA A 299 33.31 -48.00 -12.76
N LYS A 300 33.80 -48.88 -13.64
CA LYS A 300 34.21 -50.24 -13.27
C LYS A 300 35.35 -50.25 -12.25
N HIS A 301 36.30 -49.33 -12.37
CA HIS A 301 37.39 -49.17 -11.39
C HIS A 301 36.97 -48.47 -10.09
N LYS A 302 35.91 -47.65 -10.12
CA LYS A 302 35.39 -46.92 -8.96
C LYS A 302 34.41 -47.74 -8.11
N ALA A 303 33.60 -48.59 -8.75
CA ALA A 303 32.65 -49.50 -8.08
C ALA A 303 33.32 -50.51 -7.13
N THR A 304 34.63 -50.75 -7.29
CA THR A 304 35.43 -51.58 -6.38
C THR A 304 35.92 -50.83 -5.13
N ILE A 305 35.70 -49.51 -5.03
CA ILE A 305 36.31 -48.64 -4.00
C ILE A 305 35.25 -47.93 -3.12
N GLU A 306 34.00 -47.77 -3.56
CA GLU A 306 32.98 -47.01 -2.82
C GLU A 306 32.10 -47.88 -1.89
N ASP A 307 31.91 -47.40 -0.67
CA ASP A 307 31.08 -48.00 0.38
C ASP A 307 29.60 -47.62 0.17
N ALA A 308 28.73 -48.61 -0.04
CA ALA A 308 27.31 -48.42 -0.36
C ALA A 308 26.55 -47.61 0.71
N GLU A 309 26.98 -47.66 1.98
CA GLU A 309 26.40 -46.85 3.05
C GLU A 309 26.70 -45.35 2.88
N THR A 310 27.90 -44.99 2.44
CA THR A 310 28.26 -43.58 2.19
C THR A 310 27.44 -43.01 1.04
N GLN A 311 27.20 -43.80 0.00
CA GLN A 311 26.41 -43.38 -1.15
C GLN A 311 24.93 -43.21 -0.81
N THR A 312 24.38 -44.08 0.05
CA THR A 312 23.02 -43.94 0.59
C THR A 312 22.88 -42.67 1.42
N LYS A 313 23.86 -42.39 2.30
CA LYS A 313 23.89 -41.16 3.12
C LYS A 313 24.01 -39.90 2.26
N VAL A 314 24.86 -39.90 1.23
CA VAL A 314 25.02 -38.78 0.29
C VAL A 314 23.76 -38.55 -0.53
N SER A 315 23.10 -39.61 -1.01
CA SER A 315 21.82 -39.49 -1.71
C SER A 315 20.74 -38.88 -0.81
N GLN A 316 20.63 -39.34 0.44
CA GLN A 316 19.70 -38.76 1.41
C GLN A 316 19.98 -37.28 1.68
N LEU A 317 21.26 -36.88 1.77
CA LEU A 317 21.63 -35.48 1.93
C LEU A 317 21.27 -34.65 0.69
N TYR A 318 21.45 -35.21 -0.51
CA TYR A 318 21.07 -34.55 -1.76
C TYR A 318 19.55 -34.30 -1.81
N ASP A 319 18.74 -35.29 -1.44
CA ASP A 319 17.27 -35.16 -1.39
C ASP A 319 16.84 -34.09 -0.38
N VAL A 320 17.51 -34.00 0.78
CA VAL A 320 17.26 -32.95 1.77
C VAL A 320 17.64 -31.58 1.22
N ILE A 321 18.80 -31.45 0.59
CA ILE A 321 19.24 -30.17 -0.02
C ILE A 321 18.25 -29.73 -1.09
N GLN A 322 17.81 -30.65 -1.97
CA GLN A 322 16.86 -30.34 -3.02
C GLN A 322 15.51 -29.85 -2.49
N LYS A 323 15.01 -30.44 -1.40
CA LYS A 323 13.78 -29.96 -0.71
C LYS A 323 13.94 -28.57 -0.11
N TRP A 324 15.13 -28.26 0.42
CA TRP A 324 15.40 -27.01 1.12
C TRP A 324 15.94 -25.90 0.21
N ASP A 325 16.33 -26.19 -1.03
CA ASP A 325 16.90 -25.21 -1.96
C ASP A 325 15.91 -24.07 -2.29
N ALA A 326 14.64 -24.45 -2.56
CA ALA A 326 13.56 -23.48 -2.74
C ALA A 326 13.32 -22.61 -1.49
N ILE A 327 13.46 -23.20 -0.30
CA ILE A 327 13.28 -22.47 0.97
C ILE A 327 14.48 -21.53 1.20
N ALA A 328 15.69 -21.99 0.94
CA ALA A 328 16.92 -21.22 1.12
C ALA A 328 16.95 -19.98 0.22
N THR A 329 16.49 -20.11 -1.03
CA THR A 329 16.38 -18.97 -1.97
C THR A 329 15.28 -17.98 -1.56
N SER A 330 14.22 -18.44 -0.89
CA SER A 330 13.15 -17.56 -0.38
C SER A 330 13.48 -16.88 0.95
N LEU A 331 14.45 -17.38 1.71
CA LEU A 331 14.75 -16.90 3.07
C LEU A 331 15.11 -15.40 3.13
N PRO A 332 15.95 -14.84 2.22
CA PRO A 332 16.20 -13.40 2.21
C PRO A 332 14.95 -12.57 1.93
N GLN A 333 14.02 -13.06 1.10
CA GLN A 333 12.76 -12.39 0.82
C GLN A 333 11.85 -12.37 2.04
N VAL A 334 11.79 -13.47 2.79
CA VAL A 334 11.04 -13.55 4.06
C VAL A 334 11.60 -12.57 5.09
N VAL A 335 12.93 -12.48 5.21
CA VAL A 335 13.57 -11.50 6.10
C VAL A 335 13.29 -10.07 5.66
N GLN A 336 13.36 -9.77 4.36
CA GLN A 336 13.05 -8.44 3.84
C GLN A 336 11.58 -8.06 4.11
N ARG A 337 10.65 -9.01 3.97
CA ARG A 337 9.24 -8.81 4.31
C ARG A 337 9.05 -8.58 5.81
N LEU A 338 9.77 -9.31 6.67
CA LEU A 338 9.76 -9.07 8.12
C LEU A 338 10.27 -7.66 8.47
N VAL A 339 11.31 -7.18 7.79
CA VAL A 339 11.83 -5.81 7.98
C VAL A 339 10.81 -4.78 7.51
N ALA A 340 10.20 -4.96 6.33
CA ALA A 340 9.17 -4.06 5.82
C ALA A 340 7.93 -4.01 6.71
N VAL A 341 7.55 -5.13 7.33
CA VAL A 341 6.37 -5.24 8.21
C VAL A 341 6.73 -4.98 9.68
N LYS A 342 7.99 -4.68 10.01
CA LYS A 342 8.45 -4.47 11.39
C LYS A 342 7.65 -3.38 12.11
N GLU A 343 7.47 -2.21 11.48
CA GLU A 343 6.75 -1.09 12.09
C GLU A 343 5.28 -1.43 12.36
N LEU A 344 4.65 -2.19 11.44
CA LEU A 344 3.28 -2.66 11.63
C LEU A 344 3.18 -3.66 12.79
N HIS A 345 4.13 -4.59 12.90
CA HIS A 345 4.18 -5.53 14.03
C HIS A 345 4.41 -4.79 15.36
N GLU A 346 5.25 -3.76 15.39
CA GLU A 346 5.49 -2.94 16.57
C GLU A 346 4.22 -2.16 16.98
N GLN A 347 3.50 -1.57 16.02
CA GLN A 347 2.21 -0.93 16.26
C GLN A 347 1.16 -1.91 16.78
N ALA A 348 1.09 -3.13 16.21
CA ALA A 348 0.18 -4.16 16.67
C ALA A 348 0.48 -4.61 18.11
N MET A 349 1.76 -4.70 18.49
CA MET A 349 2.17 -4.98 19.86
C MET A 349 1.76 -3.86 20.82
N GLN A 350 1.99 -2.60 20.45
CA GLN A 350 1.56 -1.44 21.24
C GLN A 350 0.04 -1.39 21.37
N PHE A 351 -0.70 -1.72 20.32
CA PHE A 351 -2.16 -1.81 20.35
C PHE A 351 -2.64 -2.87 21.35
N GLY A 352 -2.01 -4.05 21.37
CA GLY A 352 -2.31 -5.09 22.35
C GLY A 352 -2.11 -4.62 23.79
N GLN A 353 -1.02 -3.89 24.07
CA GLN A 353 -0.76 -3.30 25.38
C GLN A 353 -1.75 -2.18 25.74
N LEU A 354 -2.10 -1.33 24.78
CA LEU A 354 -3.08 -0.28 24.99
C LEU A 354 -4.46 -0.88 25.30
N LEU A 355 -4.82 -1.98 24.64
CA LEU A 355 -6.08 -2.67 24.87
C LEU A 355 -6.16 -3.29 26.27
N THR A 356 -5.10 -3.93 26.74
CA THR A 356 -5.06 -4.46 28.11
C THR A 356 -5.06 -3.36 29.16
N HIS A 357 -4.37 -2.24 28.90
CA HIS A 357 -4.43 -1.06 29.76
C HIS A 357 -5.85 -0.47 29.78
N LEU A 358 -6.51 -0.36 28.63
CA LEU A 358 -7.89 0.13 28.53
C LEU A 358 -8.84 -0.77 29.33
N ASP A 359 -8.77 -2.09 29.16
CA ASP A 359 -9.59 -3.04 29.93
C ASP A 359 -9.37 -2.89 31.44
N THR A 360 -8.12 -2.75 31.87
CA THR A 360 -7.79 -2.52 33.29
C THR A 360 -8.39 -1.20 33.80
N THR A 361 -8.27 -0.12 33.04
CA THR A 361 -8.87 1.18 33.41
C THR A 361 -10.39 1.13 33.43
N GLN A 362 -11.02 0.39 32.50
CA GLN A 362 -12.46 0.21 32.46
C GLN A 362 -12.97 -0.58 33.66
N GLN A 363 -12.25 -1.63 34.07
CA GLN A 363 -12.55 -2.37 35.30
C GLN A 363 -12.43 -1.48 36.54
N MET A 364 -11.40 -0.63 36.62
CA MET A 364 -11.21 0.32 37.72
C MET A 364 -12.35 1.36 37.77
N ILE A 365 -12.74 1.92 36.63
CA ILE A 365 -13.87 2.87 36.54
C ILE A 365 -15.17 2.19 36.94
N SER A 366 -15.42 0.96 36.48
CA SER A 366 -16.59 0.17 36.86
C SER A 366 -16.65 -0.07 38.37
N ASN A 367 -15.52 -0.38 39.01
CA ASN A 367 -15.46 -0.53 40.46
C ASN A 367 -15.70 0.79 41.19
N SER A 368 -15.08 1.89 40.75
CA SER A 368 -15.34 3.23 41.30
C SER A 368 -16.81 3.65 41.15
N LEU A 369 -17.47 3.28 40.05
CA LEU A 369 -18.88 3.55 39.83
C LEU A 369 -19.76 2.76 40.82
N LYS A 370 -19.41 1.51 41.11
CA LYS A 370 -20.07 0.70 42.15
C LYS A 370 -19.88 1.35 43.53
N ASP A 371 -18.67 1.78 43.85
CA ASP A 371 -18.38 2.45 45.14
C ASP A 371 -19.21 3.73 45.28
N ASN A 372 -19.26 4.58 44.24
CA ASN A 372 -20.09 5.78 44.22
C ASN A 372 -21.59 5.46 44.37
N ALA A 373 -22.09 4.39 43.74
CA ALA A 373 -23.47 3.94 43.92
C ALA A 373 -23.75 3.52 45.37
N THR A 374 -22.81 2.81 46.02
CA THR A 374 -22.96 2.47 47.43
C THR A 374 -22.91 3.70 48.33
N LEU A 375 -22.05 4.68 48.04
CA LEU A 375 -21.94 5.92 48.79
C LEU A 375 -23.23 6.76 48.67
N LEU A 376 -23.81 6.84 47.47
CA LEU A 376 -25.10 7.48 47.25
C LEU A 376 -26.23 6.79 48.02
N SER A 377 -26.25 5.45 48.06
CA SER A 377 -27.20 4.71 48.88
C SER A 377 -27.03 5.00 50.37
N GLN A 378 -25.79 5.12 50.86
CA GLN A 378 -25.52 5.50 52.25
C GLN A 378 -25.91 6.95 52.55
N VAL A 379 -25.67 7.88 51.62
CA VAL A 379 -26.11 9.28 51.76
C VAL A 379 -27.64 9.36 51.78
N GLN A 380 -28.32 8.59 50.93
CA GLN A 380 -29.77 8.53 50.93
C GLN A 380 -30.33 7.94 52.24
N GLN A 381 -29.69 6.89 52.78
CA GLN A 381 -30.04 6.29 54.06
C GLN A 381 -29.84 7.31 55.21
N THR A 382 -28.67 7.95 55.28
CA THR A 382 -28.36 8.94 56.31
C THR A 382 -29.24 10.19 56.21
N MET A 383 -29.62 10.63 55.00
CA MET A 383 -30.61 11.69 54.83
C MET A 383 -32.00 11.31 55.36
N LYS A 384 -32.44 10.07 55.14
CA LYS A 384 -33.72 9.59 55.71
C LYS A 384 -33.67 9.55 57.24
N GLU A 385 -32.59 9.04 57.81
CA GLU A 385 -32.39 9.02 59.28
C GLU A 385 -32.31 10.43 59.86
N ASN A 386 -31.60 11.35 59.21
CA ASN A 386 -31.54 12.76 59.59
C ASN A 386 -32.91 13.46 59.48
N LEU A 387 -33.72 13.14 58.47
CA LEU A 387 -35.08 13.68 58.35
C LEU A 387 -35.98 13.20 59.49
N ILE A 388 -35.91 11.92 59.84
CA ILE A 388 -36.67 11.35 60.96
C ILE A 388 -36.26 12.02 62.27
N THR A 389 -34.96 12.17 62.54
CA THR A 389 -34.49 12.84 63.77
C THR A 389 -34.88 14.32 63.82
N VAL A 390 -34.88 15.02 62.68
CA VAL A 390 -35.37 16.40 62.59
C VAL A 390 -36.87 16.48 62.87
N GLU A 391 -37.68 15.55 62.32
CA GLU A 391 -39.12 15.46 62.58
C GLU A 391 -39.44 15.18 64.06
N GLU A 392 -38.70 14.26 64.68
CA GLU A 392 -38.77 13.99 66.13
C GLU A 392 -38.39 15.23 66.95
N ASN A 393 -37.32 15.92 66.57
CA ASN A 393 -36.88 17.15 67.23
C ASN A 393 -37.95 18.25 67.14
N PHE A 394 -38.52 18.49 65.96
CA PHE A 394 -39.62 19.45 65.79
C PHE A 394 -40.86 19.07 66.62
N SER A 395 -41.22 17.80 66.64
CA SER A 395 -42.34 17.30 67.46
C SER A 395 -42.10 17.53 68.95
N SER A 396 -40.87 17.32 69.43
CA SER A 396 -40.48 17.59 70.82
C SER A 396 -40.54 19.09 71.17
N LEU A 397 -40.16 19.95 70.21
CA LEU A 397 -40.16 21.40 70.34
C LEU A 397 -41.59 21.94 70.37
N ASP A 398 -42.47 21.44 69.51
CA ASP A 398 -43.90 21.75 69.51
C ASP A 398 -44.57 21.32 70.83
N ALA A 399 -44.25 20.12 71.33
CA ALA A 399 -44.73 19.66 72.62
C ALA A 399 -44.26 20.55 73.79
N ARG A 400 -43.01 21.06 73.75
CA ARG A 400 -42.50 22.03 74.74
C ARG A 400 -43.18 23.39 74.60
N MET A 401 -43.40 23.87 73.37
CA MET A 401 -44.07 25.14 73.11
C MET A 401 -45.52 25.11 73.61
N LYS A 402 -46.24 24.00 73.40
CA LYS A 402 -47.58 23.77 73.96
C LYS A 402 -47.61 23.73 75.48
N LYS A 403 -46.55 23.24 76.14
CA LYS A 403 -46.43 23.26 77.62
C LYS A 403 -46.15 24.65 78.18
N LEU A 404 -45.52 25.55 77.40
CA LEU A 404 -45.26 26.94 77.77
C LEU A 404 -46.43 27.89 77.47
N ALA A 405 -47.33 27.49 76.56
CA ALA A 405 -48.54 28.26 76.20
C ALA A 405 -49.72 28.06 77.19
N LYS A 406 -49.48 27.36 78.30
CA LYS A 406 -50.39 27.19 79.45
C LYS A 406 -49.75 27.86 80.65
#